data_AF-A0A1J3G7H8-F1
#
_entry.id   AF-A0A1J3G7H8-F1
#
_cell.length_a   1.000
_cell.length_b   1.000
_cell.length_c   1.000
_cell.angle_alpha   90.00
_cell.angle_beta   90.00
_cell.angle_gamma   90.00
#
_symmetry.space_group_name_H-M   'P 1'
#
loop_
_entity.id
_entity.type
_entity.pdbx_description
1 polymer ?
#
loop_
_entity_poly.entity_id
_entity_poly.type
_entity_poly.pdbx_seq_one_letter_code
_entity_poly.pdbx_strand_id
1 'polypeptide(L)'
;MNESSEREEAADISRASFITVLNIISNILFSVDIGSYDPKQPNEFQDTVIGAMEAAGKPDLANFFPFLGYLDLQGSRKKMKLCTERLLRLFRGFIDAKVAEKSLKVNPKNVSDRDFVDALLDLSEGDEAELNNKDIEHLLLDMFTAGTDTNSSTIEWAMAELLSNPKTLAKAQAEIDYVIGQNGAVQESDISELLYLQAVVKETFRLHPAAPLLLPRNAETDVEILGYL
;
A
#
# COMPACT_ATOMS: atom_id res chain seq x y z
N MET A 1 -1.19 -20.51 2.22
CA MET A 1 -2.50 -20.85 2.81
C MET A 1 -2.92 -22.28 2.50
N ASN A 2 -2.87 -22.76 1.25
CA ASN A 2 -3.13 -24.19 0.96
C ASN A 2 -2.26 -25.14 1.77
N GLU A 3 -0.95 -24.90 1.83
CA GLU A 3 -0.05 -25.76 2.62
C GLU A 3 -0.37 -25.76 4.13
N SER A 4 -0.84 -24.63 4.69
CA SER A 4 -1.25 -24.56 6.10
C SER A 4 -2.60 -25.25 6.31
N SER A 5 -3.53 -25.11 5.34
CA SER A 5 -4.81 -25.82 5.36
C SER A 5 -4.64 -27.32 5.26
N GLU A 6 -3.74 -27.80 4.41
CA GLU A 6 -3.40 -29.23 4.28
C GLU A 6 -2.73 -29.79 5.55
N ARG A 7 -2.08 -28.92 6.33
CA ARG A 7 -1.41 -29.25 7.60
C ARG A 7 -2.25 -28.95 8.85
N GLU A 8 -3.47 -28.43 8.68
CA GLU A 8 -4.33 -27.95 9.77
C GLU A 8 -3.65 -26.92 10.71
N GLU A 9 -2.75 -26.10 10.17
CA GLU A 9 -2.02 -25.07 10.89
C GLU A 9 -2.72 -23.71 10.81
N ALA A 10 -2.64 -22.93 11.89
CA ALA A 10 -3.15 -21.56 11.91
C ALA A 10 -2.41 -20.69 10.89
N ALA A 11 -3.16 -19.96 10.07
CA ALA A 11 -2.62 -18.99 9.13
C ALA A 11 -2.55 -17.59 9.76
N ASP A 12 -1.40 -16.95 9.68
CA ASP A 12 -1.22 -15.54 10.05
C ASP A 12 -1.80 -14.64 8.93
N ILE A 13 -3.00 -14.11 9.17
CA ILE A 13 -3.70 -13.25 8.23
C ILE A 13 -3.00 -11.90 8.04
N SER A 14 -2.36 -11.36 9.09
CA SER A 14 -1.63 -10.09 9.01
C SER A 14 -0.45 -10.23 8.05
N ARG A 15 0.36 -11.29 8.24
CA ARG A 15 1.47 -11.59 7.33
C ARG A 15 0.99 -11.90 5.92
N ALA A 16 -0.03 -12.74 5.76
CA ALA A 16 -0.53 -13.13 4.45
C ALA A 16 -1.07 -11.92 3.67
N SER A 17 -1.92 -11.11 4.30
CA SER A 17 -2.50 -9.91 3.69
C SER A 17 -1.43 -8.89 3.33
N PHE A 18 -0.44 -8.66 4.20
CA PHE A 18 0.67 -7.76 3.92
C PHE A 18 1.45 -8.20 2.68
N ILE A 19 1.86 -9.46 2.59
CA ILE A 19 2.64 -9.97 1.45
C ILE A 19 1.81 -9.92 0.16
N THR A 20 0.51 -10.25 0.23
CA THR A 20 -0.38 -10.17 -0.92
C THR A 20 -0.51 -8.74 -1.44
N VAL A 21 -0.79 -7.78 -0.56
CA VAL A 21 -0.91 -6.37 -0.96
C VAL A 21 0.44 -5.82 -1.44
N LEU A 22 1.53 -6.16 -0.77
CA LEU A 22 2.89 -5.80 -1.18
C LEU A 22 3.15 -6.24 -2.62
N ASN A 23 2.80 -7.47 -2.99
CA ASN A 23 2.98 -7.96 -4.35
C ASN A 23 2.05 -7.28 -5.35
N ILE A 24 0.78 -7.06 -5.01
CA ILE A 24 -0.16 -6.32 -5.88
C ILE A 24 0.39 -4.91 -6.19
N ILE A 25 0.77 -4.16 -5.17
CA ILE A 25 1.30 -2.79 -5.34
C ILE A 25 2.64 -2.81 -6.09
N SER A 26 3.53 -3.74 -5.76
CA SER A 26 4.83 -3.86 -6.45
C SER A 26 4.66 -4.24 -7.93
N ASN A 27 3.66 -5.05 -8.25
CA ASN A 27 3.34 -5.44 -9.61
C ASN A 27 2.77 -4.25 -10.40
N ILE A 28 1.83 -3.49 -9.82
CA ILE A 28 1.28 -2.27 -10.43
C ILE A 28 2.37 -1.23 -10.71
N LEU A 29 3.30 -1.05 -9.76
CA LEU A 29 4.33 -0.02 -9.86
C LEU A 29 5.51 -0.44 -10.74
N PHE A 30 5.97 -1.69 -10.63
CA PHE A 30 7.25 -2.15 -11.17
C PHE A 30 7.18 -3.42 -12.02
N SER A 31 6.02 -4.07 -12.13
CA SER A 31 5.84 -5.41 -12.71
C SER A 31 6.65 -6.50 -12.00
N VAL A 32 6.88 -6.40 -10.69
CA VAL A 32 7.71 -7.34 -9.91
C VAL A 32 6.99 -7.72 -8.61
N ASP A 33 7.06 -8.99 -8.23
CA ASP A 33 6.68 -9.45 -6.89
C ASP A 33 7.89 -9.34 -5.95
N ILE A 34 7.77 -8.54 -4.89
CA ILE A 34 8.86 -8.24 -3.95
C ILE A 34 8.74 -9.09 -2.67
N GLY A 35 7.52 -9.45 -2.28
CA GLY A 35 7.21 -10.24 -1.11
C GLY A 35 7.27 -11.74 -1.36
N SER A 36 7.74 -12.48 -0.35
CA SER A 36 7.78 -13.94 -0.35
C SER A 36 6.85 -14.51 0.71
N TYR A 37 6.00 -15.47 0.31
CA TYR A 37 5.14 -16.19 1.25
C TYR A 37 5.91 -17.20 2.12
N ASP A 38 7.17 -17.53 1.78
CA ASP A 38 8.00 -18.45 2.56
C ASP A 38 8.20 -17.93 3.98
N PRO A 39 7.74 -18.65 5.03
CA PRO A 39 7.91 -18.23 6.43
C PRO A 39 9.36 -18.04 6.86
N LYS A 40 10.32 -18.66 6.16
CA LYS A 40 11.74 -18.58 6.47
C LYS A 40 12.40 -17.32 5.93
N GLN A 41 11.79 -16.64 4.97
CA GLN A 41 12.32 -15.39 4.45
C GLN A 41 11.95 -14.23 5.38
N PRO A 42 12.92 -13.35 5.70
CA PRO A 42 12.66 -12.22 6.56
C PRO A 42 11.73 -11.22 5.86
N ASN A 43 10.76 -10.69 6.60
CA ASN A 43 9.80 -9.71 6.11
C ASN A 43 10.40 -8.28 6.11
N GLU A 44 11.61 -8.14 5.56
CA GLU A 44 12.39 -6.89 5.63
C GLU A 44 11.66 -5.68 5.05
N PHE A 45 10.88 -5.88 3.99
CA PHE A 45 10.07 -4.83 3.38
C PHE A 45 8.91 -4.40 4.27
N GLN A 46 8.23 -5.37 4.89
CA GLN A 46 7.18 -5.09 5.87
C GLN A 46 7.73 -4.28 7.04
N ASP A 47 8.85 -4.72 7.63
CA ASP A 47 9.48 -4.02 8.74
C ASP A 47 9.89 -2.59 8.36
N THR A 48 10.29 -2.38 7.11
CA THR A 48 10.68 -1.06 6.60
C THR A 48 9.47 -0.14 6.43
N VAL A 49 8.39 -0.63 5.84
CA VAL A 49 7.13 0.13 5.65
C VAL A 49 6.49 0.45 7.00
N ILE A 50 6.31 -0.56 7.86
CA ILE A 50 5.79 -0.37 9.23
C ILE A 50 6.71 0.59 10.00
N GLY A 51 8.03 0.44 9.84
CA GLY A 51 9.00 1.32 10.47
C GLY A 51 8.83 2.78 10.08
N ALA A 52 8.54 3.07 8.81
CA ALA A 52 8.25 4.41 8.31
C ALA A 52 6.92 4.93 8.87
N MET A 53 5.85 4.12 8.82
CA MET A 53 4.52 4.50 9.32
C MET A 53 4.53 4.77 10.82
N GLU A 54 5.23 3.97 11.61
CA GLU A 54 5.42 4.24 13.04
C GLU A 54 6.17 5.55 13.28
N ALA A 55 7.21 5.84 12.48
CA ALA A 55 7.97 7.08 12.64
C ALA A 55 7.13 8.31 12.28
N ALA A 56 6.23 8.19 11.30
CA ALA A 56 5.27 9.23 10.92
C ALA A 56 4.15 9.41 11.96
N GLY A 57 3.63 8.31 12.52
CA GLY A 57 2.48 8.32 13.42
C GLY A 57 2.81 8.59 14.90
N LYS A 58 4.06 8.39 15.34
CA LYS A 58 4.45 8.66 16.72
C LYS A 58 4.46 10.17 17.00
N PRO A 59 3.85 10.64 18.10
CA PRO A 59 3.96 12.04 18.51
C PRO A 59 5.43 12.42 18.66
N ASP A 60 5.89 13.47 17.99
CA ASP A 60 7.27 13.95 18.06
C ASP A 60 7.30 15.33 18.73
N LEU A 61 8.10 15.47 19.80
CA LEU A 61 8.31 16.72 20.52
C LEU A 61 8.79 17.84 19.60
N ALA A 62 9.54 17.52 18.54
CA ALA A 62 9.97 18.50 17.56
C ALA A 62 8.79 19.14 16.80
N ASN A 63 7.64 18.46 16.70
CA ASN A 63 6.44 18.99 16.05
C ASN A 63 5.69 20.00 16.95
N PHE A 64 5.84 19.90 18.28
CA PHE A 64 5.21 20.81 19.24
C PHE A 64 6.17 21.91 19.72
N PHE A 65 7.47 21.61 19.76
CA PHE A 65 8.53 22.48 20.25
C PHE A 65 9.64 22.56 19.19
N PRO A 66 9.50 23.43 18.17
CA PRO A 66 10.42 23.47 17.03
C PRO A 66 11.89 23.67 17.40
N PHE A 67 12.16 24.37 18.51
CA PHE A 67 13.53 24.60 19.00
C PHE A 67 14.24 23.31 19.46
N LEU A 68 13.52 22.22 19.73
CA LEU A 68 14.08 20.89 20.04
C LEU A 68 14.37 20.05 18.79
N GLY A 69 13.97 20.53 17.60
CA GLY A 69 13.99 19.71 16.38
C GLY A 69 15.37 19.21 15.93
N TYR A 70 16.45 19.88 16.34
CA TYR A 70 17.81 19.45 16.01
C TYR A 70 18.30 18.27 16.87
N LEU A 71 17.65 17.99 18.00
CA LEU A 71 18.06 16.94 18.94
C LEU A 71 17.58 15.55 18.53
N ASP A 72 16.51 15.46 17.73
CA ASP A 72 15.86 14.19 17.35
C ASP A 72 15.67 13.25 18.56
N LEU A 73 15.14 13.81 19.67
CA LEU A 73 15.09 13.13 20.98
C LEU A 73 14.41 11.76 20.93
N GLN A 74 13.48 11.58 20.00
CA GLN A 74 12.71 10.34 19.83
C GLN A 74 13.22 9.47 18.69
N GLY A 75 14.22 9.93 17.94
CA GLY A 75 14.82 9.21 16.81
C GLY A 75 13.90 9.03 15.61
N SER A 76 12.74 9.70 15.58
CA SER A 76 11.74 9.56 14.51
C SER A 76 12.30 10.01 13.17
N ARG A 77 13.09 11.10 13.13
CA ARG A 77 13.71 11.57 11.89
C ARG A 77 14.74 10.58 11.39
N LYS A 78 15.60 10.06 12.27
CA LYS A 78 16.59 9.04 11.93
C LYS A 78 15.92 7.76 11.42
N LYS A 79 14.86 7.29 12.07
CA LYS A 79 14.11 6.09 11.65
C LYS A 79 13.47 6.28 10.28
N MET A 80 12.75 7.39 10.08
CA MET A 80 12.14 7.74 8.80
C MET A 80 13.19 7.78 7.69
N LYS A 81 14.30 8.51 7.91
CA LYS A 81 15.39 8.61 6.94
C LYS A 81 15.94 7.24 6.54
N LEU A 82 16.20 6.35 7.51
CA LEU A 82 16.71 5.01 7.23
C LEU A 82 15.73 4.19 6.38
N CYS A 83 14.43 4.22 6.72
CA CYS A 83 13.41 3.49 5.97
C CYS A 83 13.27 4.05 4.55
N THR A 84 13.16 5.37 4.40
CA THR A 84 13.07 6.05 3.11
C THR A 84 14.30 5.77 2.24
N GLU A 85 15.52 5.86 2.77
CA GLU A 85 16.75 5.56 2.02
C GLU A 85 16.82 4.10 1.57
N ARG A 86 16.27 3.16 2.33
CA ARG A 86 16.20 1.75 1.94
C ARG A 86 15.24 1.54 0.77
N LEU A 87 14.04 2.12 0.86
CA LEU A 87 13.02 2.02 -0.19
C LEU A 87 13.46 2.74 -1.48
N LEU A 88 13.96 3.97 -1.38
CA LEU A 88 14.45 4.73 -2.54
C LEU A 88 15.59 4.02 -3.27
N ARG A 89 16.50 3.35 -2.54
CA ARG A 89 17.57 2.55 -3.17
C ARG A 89 17.01 1.40 -4.00
N LEU A 90 15.95 0.75 -3.53
CA LEU A 90 15.26 -0.31 -4.26
C LEU A 90 14.59 0.24 -5.52
N PHE A 91 13.81 1.33 -5.38
CA PHE A 91 13.09 1.93 -6.49
C PHE A 91 14.02 2.41 -7.59
N ARG A 92 15.17 3.00 -7.23
CA ARG A 92 16.23 3.33 -8.20
C ARG A 92 16.67 2.11 -9.02
N GLY A 93 16.87 0.97 -8.37
CA GLY A 93 17.22 -0.27 -9.06
C GLY A 93 16.17 -0.69 -10.11
N PHE A 94 14.88 -0.55 -9.79
CA PHE A 94 13.80 -0.84 -10.74
C PHE A 94 13.71 0.19 -11.87
N ILE A 95 13.82 1.47 -11.54
CA ILE A 95 13.81 2.56 -12.52
C ILE A 95 14.99 2.40 -13.49
N ASP A 96 16.21 2.17 -12.99
CA ASP A 96 17.41 1.97 -13.80
C ASP A 96 17.26 0.78 -14.74
N ALA A 97 16.68 -0.32 -14.25
CA ALA A 97 16.40 -1.50 -15.08
C ALA A 97 15.41 -1.18 -16.22
N LYS A 98 14.36 -0.41 -15.94
CA LYS A 98 13.36 0.02 -16.93
C LYS A 98 13.94 0.99 -17.97
N VAL A 99 14.76 1.95 -17.53
CA VAL A 99 15.48 2.87 -18.42
C VAL A 99 16.43 2.10 -19.34
N ALA A 100 17.18 1.14 -18.80
CA ALA A 100 18.05 0.28 -19.59
C ALA A 100 17.25 -0.55 -20.61
N GLU A 101 16.14 -1.17 -20.21
CA GLU A 101 15.24 -1.90 -21.10
C GLU A 101 14.72 -1.02 -22.24
N LYS A 102 14.27 0.19 -21.94
CA LYS A 102 13.75 1.16 -22.93
C LYS A 102 14.83 1.56 -23.94
N SER A 103 16.06 1.77 -23.48
CA SER A 103 17.20 2.14 -24.35
C SER A 103 17.60 1.04 -25.36
N LEU A 104 17.30 -0.23 -25.03
CA LEU A 104 17.62 -1.39 -25.86
C LEU A 104 16.50 -1.75 -26.85
N LYS A 105 15.27 -1.29 -26.61
CA LYS A 105 14.12 -1.58 -27.47
C LYS A 105 14.00 -0.56 -28.60
N VAL A 106 13.87 -1.07 -29.82
CA VAL A 106 13.63 -0.26 -31.03
C VAL A 106 12.15 0.17 -31.15
N ASN A 107 11.23 -0.60 -30.55
CA ASN A 107 9.80 -0.34 -30.61
C ASN A 107 9.24 -0.02 -29.21
N PRO A 108 8.27 0.91 -29.11
CA PRO A 108 7.62 1.22 -27.85
C PRO A 108 6.83 0.01 -27.31
N LYS A 109 6.75 -0.12 -25.97
CA LYS A 109 5.93 -1.15 -25.32
C LYS A 109 4.44 -0.94 -25.64
N ASN A 110 3.72 -2.04 -25.86
CA ASN A 110 2.26 -2.04 -25.90
C ASN A 110 1.70 -1.53 -24.58
N VAL A 111 0.54 -0.87 -24.62
CA VAL A 111 -0.11 -0.32 -23.42
C VAL A 111 -0.38 -1.41 -22.38
N SER A 112 -0.70 -2.63 -22.80
CA SER A 112 -0.93 -3.78 -21.91
C SER A 112 0.30 -4.23 -21.11
N ASP A 113 1.49 -3.85 -21.55
CA ASP A 113 2.76 -4.32 -20.99
C ASP A 113 3.50 -3.21 -20.22
N ARG A 114 2.81 -2.08 -19.99
CA ARG A 114 3.33 -0.92 -19.26
C ARG A 114 2.89 -0.98 -17.81
N ASP A 115 3.82 -0.74 -16.91
CA ASP A 115 3.51 -0.41 -15.52
C ASP A 115 3.55 1.10 -15.27
N PHE A 116 3.33 1.47 -14.01
CA PHE A 116 3.31 2.86 -13.61
C PHE A 116 4.65 3.56 -13.84
N VAL A 117 5.78 2.89 -13.62
CA VAL A 117 7.11 3.47 -13.90
C VAL A 117 7.30 3.72 -15.39
N ASP A 118 6.89 2.79 -16.26
CA ASP A 118 6.93 3.00 -17.71
C ASP A 118 6.13 4.27 -18.10
N ALA A 119 4.97 4.50 -17.49
CA ALA A 119 4.16 5.71 -17.73
C ALA A 119 4.80 7.00 -17.19
N LEU A 120 5.39 6.97 -15.99
CA LEU A 120 6.06 8.12 -15.40
C LEU A 120 7.33 8.52 -16.16
N LEU A 121 8.08 7.54 -16.66
CA LEU A 121 9.28 7.79 -17.46
C LEU A 121 8.92 8.50 -18.78
N ASP A 122 7.82 8.10 -19.43
CA ASP A 122 7.31 8.77 -20.63
C ASP A 122 6.96 10.26 -20.36
N LEU A 123 6.49 10.61 -19.15
CA LEU A 123 6.20 12.00 -18.74
C LEU A 123 7.44 12.81 -18.32
N SER A 124 8.58 12.14 -18.12
CA SER A 124 9.85 12.79 -17.78
C SER A 124 10.74 13.09 -18.99
N GLU A 125 10.28 12.73 -20.20
CA GLU A 125 11.01 12.89 -21.45
C GLU A 125 10.53 14.12 -22.24
N GLY A 126 11.46 14.83 -22.87
CA GLY A 126 11.18 15.95 -23.78
C GLY A 126 11.26 17.34 -23.15
N ASP A 127 11.04 18.36 -23.98
CA ASP A 127 11.16 19.78 -23.59
C ASP A 127 10.00 20.26 -22.67
N GLU A 128 8.94 19.46 -22.54
CA GLU A 128 7.76 19.72 -21.68
C GLU A 128 7.70 18.78 -20.47
N ALA A 129 8.84 18.22 -20.03
CA ALA A 129 8.88 17.29 -18.90
C ALA A 129 8.24 17.89 -17.63
N GLU A 130 7.16 17.25 -17.16
CA GLU A 130 6.43 17.69 -15.95
C GLU A 130 7.04 17.14 -14.66
N LEU A 131 7.82 16.06 -14.77
CA LEU A 131 8.41 15.33 -13.65
C LEU A 131 9.89 15.09 -13.90
N ASN A 132 10.70 15.22 -12.85
CA ASN A 132 12.08 14.75 -12.86
C ASN A 132 12.21 13.39 -12.13
N ASN A 133 13.37 12.73 -12.27
CA ASN A 133 13.60 11.42 -11.64
C ASN A 133 13.40 11.42 -10.11
N LYS A 134 13.72 12.52 -9.44
CA LYS A 134 13.50 12.63 -8.00
C LYS A 134 12.01 12.67 -7.67
N ASP A 135 11.20 13.36 -8.48
CA ASP A 135 9.75 13.39 -8.30
C ASP A 135 9.15 12.00 -8.50
N ILE A 136 9.58 11.28 -9.54
CA ILE A 136 9.20 9.87 -9.79
C ILE A 136 9.55 9.00 -8.58
N GLU A 137 10.79 9.06 -8.09
CA GLU A 137 11.23 8.29 -6.93
C GLU A 137 10.37 8.53 -5.68
N HIS A 138 10.00 9.78 -5.40
CA HIS A 138 9.20 10.11 -4.22
C HIS A 138 7.71 9.78 -4.42
N LEU A 139 7.18 9.93 -5.63
CA LEU A 139 5.81 9.51 -5.94
C LEU A 139 5.66 7.99 -5.77
N LEU A 140 6.65 7.21 -6.21
CA LEU A 140 6.67 5.76 -5.99
C LEU A 140 6.74 5.41 -4.50
N LEU A 141 7.52 6.16 -3.71
CA LEU A 141 7.57 6.00 -2.27
C LEU A 141 6.20 6.23 -1.61
N ASP A 142 5.52 7.32 -1.97
CA ASP A 142 4.21 7.65 -1.41
C ASP A 142 3.18 6.58 -1.78
N MET A 143 3.09 6.20 -3.06
CA MET A 143 2.17 5.17 -3.56
C MET A 143 2.43 3.81 -2.91
N PHE A 144 3.70 3.40 -2.82
CA PHE A 144 4.09 2.11 -2.27
C PHE A 144 3.78 2.01 -0.78
N THR A 145 4.18 3.02 0.00
CA THR A 145 4.01 3.00 1.46
C THR A 145 2.53 3.12 1.84
N ALA A 146 1.82 4.10 1.28
CA ALA A 146 0.40 4.30 1.56
C ALA A 146 -0.45 3.12 1.08
N GLY A 147 -0.18 2.60 -0.13
CA GLY A 147 -0.94 1.50 -0.71
C GLY A 147 -0.74 0.15 -0.01
N THR A 148 0.42 -0.07 0.62
CA THR A 148 0.72 -1.36 1.27
C THR A 148 0.15 -1.44 2.68
N ASP A 149 0.44 -0.47 3.53
CA ASP A 149 0.08 -0.52 4.96
C ASP A 149 -1.44 -0.41 5.16
N THR A 150 -2.08 0.55 4.48
CA THR A 150 -3.52 0.82 4.67
C THR A 150 -4.41 -0.33 4.19
N ASN A 151 -4.10 -0.92 3.03
CA ASN A 151 -4.87 -2.03 2.46
C ASN A 151 -4.67 -3.32 3.25
N SER A 152 -3.44 -3.64 3.67
CA SER A 152 -3.18 -4.85 4.47
C SER A 152 -3.88 -4.77 5.82
N SER A 153 -3.82 -3.63 6.50
CA SER A 153 -4.56 -3.41 7.75
C SER A 153 -6.08 -3.52 7.55
N THR A 154 -6.62 -2.98 6.45
CA THR A 154 -8.06 -3.08 6.14
C THR A 154 -8.50 -4.53 5.93
N ILE A 155 -7.71 -5.33 5.21
CA ILE A 155 -8.00 -6.76 4.99
C ILE A 155 -7.94 -7.53 6.31
N GLU A 156 -6.93 -7.26 7.14
CA GLU A 156 -6.78 -7.88 8.46
C GLU A 156 -8.02 -7.61 9.34
N TRP A 157 -8.48 -6.35 9.42
CA TRP A 157 -9.70 -6.00 10.14
C TRP A 157 -10.96 -6.63 9.55
N ALA A 158 -11.10 -6.65 8.22
CA ALA A 158 -12.25 -7.28 7.57
C ALA A 158 -12.32 -8.77 7.92
N MET A 159 -11.19 -9.48 7.88
CA MET A 159 -11.13 -10.89 8.26
C MET A 159 -11.40 -11.10 9.76
N ALA A 160 -10.87 -10.24 10.63
CA ALA A 160 -11.13 -10.31 12.07
C ALA A 160 -12.63 -10.15 12.38
N GLU A 161 -13.31 -9.20 11.73
CA GLU A 161 -14.75 -8.98 11.88
C GLU A 161 -15.57 -10.14 11.33
N LEU A 162 -15.22 -10.66 10.14
CA LEU A 162 -15.92 -11.80 9.54
C LEU A 162 -15.80 -13.07 10.40
N LEU A 163 -14.59 -13.38 10.88
CA LEU A 163 -14.34 -14.54 11.75
C LEU A 163 -15.06 -14.42 13.11
N SER A 164 -15.20 -13.18 13.62
CA SER A 164 -15.94 -12.90 14.85
C SER A 164 -17.46 -12.92 14.67
N ASN A 165 -17.95 -12.80 13.43
CA ASN A 165 -19.37 -12.76 13.08
C ASN A 165 -19.76 -13.87 12.08
N PRO A 166 -19.92 -15.13 12.51
CA PRO A 166 -20.15 -16.27 11.61
C PRO A 166 -21.36 -16.12 10.67
N LYS A 167 -22.42 -15.43 11.11
CA LYS A 167 -23.59 -15.15 10.26
C LYS A 167 -23.25 -14.22 9.09
N THR A 168 -22.42 -13.22 9.34
CA THR A 168 -21.95 -12.27 8.32
C THR A 168 -21.03 -12.97 7.34
N LEU A 169 -20.09 -13.78 7.83
CA LEU A 169 -19.20 -14.60 7.00
C LEU A 169 -19.99 -15.56 6.10
N ALA A 170 -20.93 -16.32 6.66
CA ALA A 170 -21.76 -17.24 5.88
C ALA A 170 -22.57 -16.52 4.79
N LYS A 171 -23.05 -15.30 5.06
CA LYS A 171 -23.77 -14.50 4.07
C LYS A 171 -22.87 -13.98 2.96
N ALA A 172 -21.64 -13.55 3.27
CA ALA A 172 -20.66 -13.15 2.26
C ALA A 172 -20.25 -14.33 1.36
N GLN A 173 -20.01 -15.50 1.96
CA GLN A 173 -19.73 -16.74 1.21
C GLN A 173 -20.90 -17.11 0.30
N ALA A 174 -22.14 -17.04 0.79
CA ALA A 174 -23.33 -17.34 -0.01
C ALA A 174 -23.51 -16.38 -1.20
N GLU A 175 -23.17 -15.09 -1.05
CA GLU A 175 -23.17 -14.16 -2.17
C GLU A 175 -22.10 -14.52 -3.21
N ILE A 176 -20.86 -14.81 -2.77
CA ILE A 176 -19.77 -15.21 -3.66
C ILE A 176 -20.14 -16.48 -4.42
N ASP A 177 -20.66 -17.50 -3.73
CA ASP A 177 -21.09 -18.75 -4.35
C ASP A 177 -22.23 -18.55 -5.36
N TYR A 178 -23.13 -17.59 -5.10
CA TYR A 178 -24.25 -17.28 -5.99
C TYR A 178 -23.81 -16.53 -7.25
N VAL A 179 -22.92 -15.54 -7.12
CA VAL A 179 -22.48 -14.68 -8.23
C VAL A 179 -21.40 -15.38 -9.08
N ILE A 180 -20.44 -16.03 -8.42
CA ILE A 180 -19.22 -16.56 -9.05
C ILE A 180 -19.35 -18.07 -9.35
N GLY A 181 -20.15 -18.80 -8.55
CA GLY A 181 -20.23 -20.25 -8.60
C GLY A 181 -19.06 -20.95 -7.89
N GLN A 182 -19.19 -22.27 -7.67
CA GLN A 182 -18.26 -23.03 -6.82
C GLN A 182 -16.82 -23.18 -7.34
N ASN A 183 -16.56 -22.92 -8.62
CA ASN A 183 -15.24 -23.09 -9.25
C ASN A 183 -14.75 -21.84 -10.00
N GLY A 184 -15.45 -20.71 -9.85
CA GLY A 184 -15.06 -19.46 -10.49
C GLY A 184 -13.97 -18.74 -9.67
N ALA A 185 -13.05 -18.07 -10.36
CA ALA A 185 -12.13 -17.13 -9.73
C ALA A 185 -12.72 -15.72 -9.86
N VAL A 186 -12.81 -14.99 -8.74
CA VAL A 186 -13.30 -13.61 -8.72
C VAL A 186 -12.48 -12.75 -9.68
N GLN A 187 -13.15 -12.03 -10.56
CA GLN A 187 -12.58 -10.99 -11.42
C GLN A 187 -12.98 -9.60 -10.91
N GLU A 188 -12.20 -8.58 -11.26
CA GLU A 188 -12.53 -7.19 -10.90
C GLU A 188 -13.88 -6.74 -11.46
N SER A 189 -14.28 -7.26 -12.62
CA SER A 189 -15.59 -6.99 -13.23
C SER A 189 -16.77 -7.47 -12.37
N ASP A 190 -16.55 -8.46 -11.51
CA ASP A 190 -17.62 -9.07 -10.70
C ASP A 190 -17.94 -8.22 -9.46
N ILE A 191 -17.07 -7.27 -9.10
CA ILE A 191 -17.22 -6.44 -7.90
C ILE A 191 -18.58 -5.73 -7.89
N SER A 192 -19.11 -5.31 -9.05
CA SER A 192 -20.41 -4.64 -9.14
C SER A 192 -21.57 -5.50 -8.64
N GLU A 193 -21.46 -6.82 -8.78
CA GLU A 193 -22.50 -7.78 -8.40
C GLU A 193 -22.35 -8.28 -6.95
N LEU A 194 -21.17 -8.10 -6.33
CA LEU A 194 -20.87 -8.50 -4.96
C LEU A 194 -21.26 -7.42 -3.94
N LEU A 195 -22.56 -7.07 -3.91
CA LEU A 195 -23.09 -5.94 -3.14
C LEU A 195 -22.92 -6.10 -1.62
N TYR A 196 -23.06 -7.30 -1.08
CA TYR A 196 -22.88 -7.59 0.33
C TYR A 196 -21.41 -7.56 0.71
N LEU A 197 -20.51 -8.08 -0.13
CA LEU A 197 -19.07 -7.94 0.08
C LEU A 197 -18.65 -6.46 0.08
N GLN A 198 -19.18 -5.64 -0.84
CA GLN A 198 -18.97 -4.18 -0.79
C GLN A 198 -19.48 -3.58 0.52
N ALA A 199 -20.61 -4.04 1.05
CA ALA A 199 -21.14 -3.59 2.34
C ALA A 199 -20.22 -3.99 3.51
N VAL A 200 -19.65 -5.21 3.48
CA VAL A 200 -18.64 -5.66 4.45
C VAL A 200 -17.44 -4.71 4.43
N VAL A 201 -16.88 -4.41 3.26
CA VAL A 201 -15.73 -3.50 3.13
C VAL A 201 -16.07 -2.09 3.65
N LYS A 202 -17.24 -1.56 3.30
CA LYS A 202 -17.71 -0.25 3.80
C LYS A 202 -17.86 -0.23 5.32
N GLU A 203 -18.38 -1.31 5.90
CA GLU A 203 -18.54 -1.42 7.35
C GLU A 203 -17.19 -1.57 8.07
N THR A 204 -16.24 -2.29 7.46
CA THR A 204 -14.85 -2.31 7.93
C THR A 204 -14.25 -0.90 7.95
N PHE A 205 -14.41 -0.10 6.90
CA PHE A 205 -13.93 1.29 6.91
C PHE A 205 -14.62 2.16 7.96
N ARG A 206 -15.90 1.91 8.24
CA ARG A 206 -16.66 2.65 9.26
C ARG A 206 -16.17 2.35 10.66
N LEU A 207 -15.81 1.09 10.94
CA LEU A 207 -15.37 0.62 12.26
C LEU A 207 -13.87 0.82 12.47
N HIS A 208 -13.07 0.54 11.45
CA HIS A 208 -11.61 0.43 11.49
C HIS A 208 -10.96 1.25 10.37
N PRO A 209 -11.13 2.59 10.38
CA PRO A 209 -10.46 3.44 9.39
C PRO A 209 -8.93 3.33 9.55
N ALA A 210 -8.22 2.98 8.47
CA ALA A 210 -6.75 2.86 8.50
C ALA A 210 -6.05 4.15 8.94
N ALA A 211 -6.63 5.31 8.65
CA ALA A 211 -6.20 6.62 9.14
C ALA A 211 -7.32 7.28 9.96
N PRO A 212 -7.46 6.98 11.27
CA PRO A 212 -8.58 7.43 12.08
C PRO A 212 -8.65 8.95 12.27
N LEU A 213 -7.51 9.64 12.14
CA LEU A 213 -7.41 11.11 12.18
C LEU A 213 -7.12 11.71 10.79
N LEU A 214 -7.23 10.91 9.73
CA LEU A 214 -6.82 11.25 8.38
C LEU A 214 -5.35 11.73 8.31
N LEU A 215 -4.96 12.34 7.19
CA LEU A 215 -3.71 13.08 7.10
C LEU A 215 -3.91 14.52 7.57
N PRO A 216 -2.98 15.09 8.37
CA PRO A 216 -3.06 16.46 8.82
C PRO A 216 -3.24 17.44 7.66
N ARG A 217 -4.14 18.42 7.83
CA ARG A 217 -4.33 19.53 6.90
C ARG A 217 -3.83 20.82 7.53
N ASN A 218 -3.38 21.75 6.70
CA ASN A 218 -3.01 23.09 7.11
C ASN A 218 -3.83 24.12 6.33
N ALA A 219 -4.26 25.20 6.98
CA ALA A 219 -4.91 26.32 6.31
C ALA A 219 -3.83 27.16 5.61
N GLU A 220 -3.97 27.38 4.30
CA GLU A 220 -3.02 28.20 3.54
C GLU A 220 -3.19 29.71 3.81
N THR A 221 -4.39 30.09 4.26
CA THR A 221 -4.79 31.44 4.60
C THR A 221 -5.82 31.38 5.74
N ASP A 222 -5.94 32.46 6.51
CA ASP A 222 -6.95 32.59 7.56
C ASP A 222 -8.35 32.29 7.00
N VAL A 223 -9.10 31.42 7.68
CA VAL A 223 -10.39 30.92 7.20
C VAL A 223 -11.37 30.75 8.36
N GLU A 224 -12.52 31.42 8.26
CA GLU A 224 -13.59 31.24 9.24
C GLU A 224 -14.34 29.93 8.98
N ILE A 225 -14.35 29.03 9.97
CA ILE A 225 -15.10 27.78 9.95
C ILE A 225 -16.07 27.79 11.12
N LEU A 226 -17.38 27.79 10.81
CA LEU A 226 -18.46 27.78 11.80
C LEU A 226 -18.38 28.93 12.83
N GLY A 227 -17.92 30.11 12.42
CA GLY A 227 -17.79 31.29 13.29
C GLY A 227 -16.46 31.42 14.03
N TYR A 228 -15.50 30.52 13.78
CA TYR A 228 -14.15 30.56 14.35
C TYR A 228 -13.14 30.88 13.25
N LEU A 229 -12.37 31.95 13.44
CA LEU A 229 -11.26 32.34 12.56
C LEU A 229 -10.04 31.44 12.76
#